data_AF-A0A845S0F3-F1
#
_entry.id   AF-A0A845S0F3-F1
#
_cell.length_a   1.000
_cell.length_b   1.000
_cell.length_c   1.000
_cell.angle_alpha   90.00
_cell.angle_beta   90.00
_cell.angle_gamma   90.00
#
_symmetry.space_group_name_H-M   'P 1'
#
loop_
_entity.id
_entity.type
_entity.pdbx_description
1 polymer ?
#
loop_
_entity_poly.entity_id
_entity_poly.type
_entity_poly.pdbx_seq_one_letter_code
_entity_poly.pdbx_strand_id
1 'polypeptide(L)' 'MDYNSILGVVLAGGQSKRFGQDKSQVQLGEKILIDYILLEILDQFNEILIIANNDIKFLNSKKITKIEDYKKDLG' A
#
# COMPACT_ATOMS: atom_id res chain seq x y z
N MET A 1 -19.79 -7.56 9.20
CA MET A 1 -18.74 -8.36 9.87
C MET A 1 -17.89 -7.36 10.65
N ASP A 2 -17.62 -7.64 11.91
CA ASP A 2 -16.70 -6.81 12.70
C ASP A 2 -15.26 -7.24 12.36
N TYR A 3 -14.53 -6.39 11.64
CA TYR A 3 -13.14 -6.63 11.24
C TYR A 3 -12.13 -6.07 12.26
N ASN A 4 -12.56 -5.71 13.48
CA ASN A 4 -11.71 -5.16 14.52
C ASN A 4 -10.49 -6.05 14.87
N SER A 5 -10.53 -7.34 14.54
CA SER A 5 -9.43 -8.30 14.76
C SER A 5 -8.57 -8.59 13.52
N ILE A 6 -8.84 -7.94 12.38
CA ILE A 6 -8.12 -8.16 11.12
C ILE A 6 -7.32 -6.90 10.76
N LEU A 7 -6.04 -7.09 10.48
CA LEU A 7 -5.14 -6.06 9.95
C LEU A 7 -5.15 -6.12 8.42
N GLY A 8 -5.58 -5.04 7.77
CA GLY A 8 -5.47 -4.91 6.31
C GLY A 8 -4.03 -4.66 5.92
N VAL A 9 -3.48 -5.41 4.97
CA VAL A 9 -2.09 -5.24 4.50
C VAL A 9 -2.05 -5.06 3.00
N VAL A 10 -1.43 -3.96 2.54
CA VAL A 10 -1.16 -3.69 1.12
C VAL A 10 0.33 -3.86 0.85
N LEU A 11 0.67 -4.82 -0.01
CA LEU A 11 2.04 -5.07 -0.45
C LEU A 11 2.36 -4.15 -1.64
N ALA A 12 3.06 -3.04 -1.37
CA ALA A 12 3.36 -1.99 -2.35
C ALA A 12 4.85 -1.85 -2.68
N GLY A 13 5.69 -2.75 -2.15
CA GLY A 13 7.13 -2.83 -2.42
C GLY A 13 7.55 -4.07 -3.23
N GLY A 14 8.83 -4.12 -3.57
CA GLY A 14 9.47 -5.24 -4.28
C GLY A 14 10.52 -4.76 -5.29
N GLN A 15 11.31 -5.68 -5.85
CA GLN A 15 12.35 -5.33 -6.84
C GLN A 15 11.78 -4.89 -8.21
N SER A 16 10.49 -5.10 -8.43
CA SER A 16 9.89 -4.97 -9.75
C SER A 16 9.55 -3.54 -10.11
N LYS A 17 10.33 -2.97 -11.05
CA LYS A 17 10.04 -1.71 -11.72
C LYS A 17 9.16 -1.97 -12.96
N ARG A 18 8.08 -1.20 -13.19
CA ARG A 18 7.40 -1.14 -14.50
C ARG A 18 7.69 0.21 -15.10
N PHE A 19 8.19 0.24 -16.33
CA PHE A 19 8.51 1.48 -17.04
C PHE A 19 9.53 2.38 -16.32
N GLY A 20 10.45 1.78 -15.55
CA GLY A 20 11.48 2.52 -14.79
C GLY A 20 10.96 3.22 -13.52
N GLN A 21 9.66 3.13 -13.23
CA GLN A 21 9.02 3.66 -12.02
C GLN A 21 8.47 2.54 -11.13
N ASP A 22 8.22 2.87 -9.87
CA ASP A 22 7.58 1.96 -8.92
C ASP A 22 6.16 1.61 -9.38
N LYS A 23 5.83 0.31 -9.45
CA LYS A 23 4.53 -0.19 -9.93
C LYS A 23 3.34 0.38 -9.14
N SER A 24 3.51 0.58 -7.83
CA SER A 24 2.46 1.12 -6.95
C SER A 24 2.12 2.57 -7.29
N GLN A 25 3.05 3.28 -7.91
CA GLN A 25 2.97 4.71 -8.26
C GLN A 25 2.46 4.96 -9.68
N VAL A 26 2.14 3.90 -10.43
CA VAL A 26 1.56 4.04 -11.77
C VAL A 26 0.19 4.70 -11.67
N GLN A 27 -0.02 5.75 -12.48
CA GLN A 27 -1.34 6.35 -12.63
C GLN A 27 -2.26 5.42 -13.42
N LEU A 28 -3.44 5.17 -12.87
CA LEU A 28 -4.56 4.51 -13.53
C LEU A 28 -5.70 5.52 -13.61
N GLY A 29 -5.92 6.12 -14.78
CA GLY A 29 -6.85 7.25 -14.88
C GLY A 29 -6.33 8.45 -14.09
N GLU A 30 -7.14 8.94 -13.14
CA GLU A 30 -6.85 10.15 -12.37
C GLU A 30 -6.15 9.90 -11.02
N LYS A 31 -6.04 8.64 -10.58
CA LYS A 31 -5.41 8.28 -9.31
C LYS A 31 -4.24 7.35 -9.51
N ILE A 32 -3.35 7.30 -8.52
CA ILE A 32 -2.31 6.27 -8.46
C ILE A 32 -2.94 4.92 -8.08
N LEU A 33 -2.39 3.82 -8.61
CA LEU A 33 -2.96 2.49 -8.48
C LEU A 33 -3.21 2.08 -7.02
N ILE A 34 -2.28 2.40 -6.12
CA ILE A 34 -2.41 2.09 -4.69
C ILE A 34 -3.62 2.77 -4.04
N ASP A 35 -4.00 3.97 -4.49
CA ASP A 35 -5.13 4.71 -3.91
C ASP A 35 -6.46 4.03 -4.21
N TYR A 36 -6.60 3.35 -5.35
CA TYR A 36 -7.79 2.56 -5.64
C TYR A 36 -7.96 1.42 -4.64
N ILE A 37 -6.87 0.73 -4.32
CA ILE A 37 -6.87 -0.38 -3.35
C ILE A 37 -7.22 0.18 -1.96
N LEU A 38 -6.57 1.27 -1.55
CA LEU A 38 -6.78 1.86 -0.24
C LEU A 38 -8.21 2.34 -0.06
N LEU A 39 -8.81 3.00 -1.05
CA LEU A 39 -10.20 3.47 -0.99
C LEU A 39 -11.20 2.33 -0.81
N GLU A 40 -10.94 1.16 -1.40
CA GLU A 40 -11.82 -0.01 -1.28
C GLU A 40 -11.83 -0.58 0.14
N ILE A 41 -10.68 -0.54 0.83
CA ILE A 41 -10.49 -1.20 2.13
C ILE A 41 -10.52 -0.25 3.33
N LEU A 42 -10.44 1.06 3.11
CA LEU A 42 -10.26 2.08 4.17
C LEU A 42 -11.36 2.04 5.24
N ASP A 43 -12.60 1.84 4.81
CA ASP A 43 -13.77 1.83 5.68
C ASP A 43 -14.05 0.43 6.23
N GLN A 44 -13.35 -0.59 5.74
CA GLN A 44 -13.52 -1.98 6.18
C GLN A 44 -12.63 -2.32 7.37
N PHE A 45 -11.43 -1.72 7.46
CA PHE A 45 -10.46 -2.00 8.52
C PHE A 45 -10.25 -0.82 9.48
N ASN A 46 -9.93 -1.13 10.73
CA ASN A 46 -9.53 -0.11 11.71
C ASN A 46 -8.10 0.37 11.49
N GLU A 47 -7.24 -0.55 11.08
CA GLU A 47 -5.83 -0.32 10.84
C GLU A 47 -5.44 -0.98 9.51
N ILE A 48 -4.63 -0.25 8.74
CA ILE A 48 -4.10 -0.69 7.46
C ILE A 48 -2.60 -0.46 7.49
N LEU A 49 -1.86 -1.46 7.01
CA LEU A 49 -0.42 -1.42 6.91
C LEU A 49 -0.01 -1.50 5.43
N ILE A 50 0.86 -0.59 5.02
CA ILE A 50 1.48 -0.59 3.69
C ILE A 50 2.92 -1.05 3.85
N ILE A 51 3.29 -2.12 3.15
CA ILE A 51 4.68 -2.59 3.10
C ILE A 51 5.32 -2.02 1.84
N ALA A 52 6.30 -1.12 2.02
CA ALA A 52 7.05 -0.52 0.93
C ALA A 52 8.46 -0.10 1.39
N ASN A 53 9.49 -0.49 0.61
CA ASN A 53 10.89 -0.18 0.90
C ASN A 53 11.35 1.17 0.36
N ASN A 54 10.51 1.85 -0.42
CA ASN A 54 10.78 3.17 -0.97
C ASN A 54 9.78 4.19 -0.41
N ASP A 55 10.09 5.47 -0.58
CA ASP A 55 9.10 6.51 -0.41
C ASP A 55 8.11 6.48 -1.57
N ILE A 56 6.86 6.19 -1.22
CA ILE A 56 5.73 6.09 -2.14
C ILE A 56 4.66 7.09 -1.72
N LYS A 57 3.95 7.65 -2.71
CA LYS A 57 2.76 8.46 -2.46
C LYS A 57 1.56 7.53 -2.31
N PHE A 58 0.66 7.88 -1.41
CA PHE A 58 -0.60 7.18 -1.18
C PHE A 58 -1.58 8.11 -0.46
N LEU A 59 -2.86 7.74 -0.49
CA LEU A 59 -3.94 8.39 0.24
C LEU A 59 -3.58 8.57 1.73
N ASN A 60 -3.58 9.81 2.20
CA ASN A 60 -3.27 10.08 3.60
C ASN A 60 -4.48 9.76 4.50
N SER A 61 -4.29 8.89 5.50
CA SER A 61 -5.26 8.59 6.53
C SER A 61 -4.57 8.20 7.82
N LYS A 62 -5.17 8.56 8.96
CA LYS A 62 -4.68 8.17 10.30
C LYS A 62 -4.73 6.65 10.55
N LYS A 63 -5.50 5.91 9.75
CA LYS A 63 -5.59 4.44 9.82
C LYS A 63 -4.43 3.74 9.14
N ILE A 64 -3.62 4.45 8.35
CA ILE A 64 -2.61 3.86 7.47
C ILE A 64 -1.22 4.08 8.06
N THR A 65 -0.47 2.98 8.21
CA THR A 65 0.93 3.01 8.61
C THR A 65 1.81 2.40 7.51
N LYS A 66 2.86 3.10 7.08
CA LYS A 66 3.88 2.54 6.17
C LYS A 66 4.98 1.89 6.98
N ILE A 67 5.36 0.66 6.63
CA ILE A 67 6.57 0.00 7.15
C ILE A 67 7.44 -0.51 5.99
N GLU A 68 8.72 -0.74 6.30
CA GLU A 68 9.65 -1.43 5.40
C GLU A 68 9.69 -2.93 5.70
N ASP A 69 10.23 -3.70 4.76
CA ASP A 69 10.50 -5.11 4.98
C ASP A 69 11.46 -5.31 6.15
N TYR A 70 11.17 -6.29 7.00
CA TYR A 70 12.10 -6.72 8.04
C TYR A 70 13.39 -7.32 7.46
N LYS A 71 13.28 -8.05 6.34
CA LYS A 71 14.40 -8.59 5.57
C LYS A 71 14.28 -8.16 4.11
N LYS A 72 15.27 -7.41 3.65
CA LYS A 72 15.32 -6.87 2.29
C LYS A 72 15.83 -7.94 1.30
N ASP A 73 15.54 -7.74 0.01
CA ASP A 73 16.06 -8.51 -1.12
C ASP A 73 15.70 -10.01 -1.17
N LEU A 74 14.51 -10.36 -0.67
CA LEU A 74 13.97 -11.74 -0.70
C LEU A 74 12.89 -11.98 -1.79
N GLY A 75 12.69 -11.03 -2.71
CA GLY A 75 11.66 -11.10 -3.76
C GLY A 75 12.07 -10.42 -5.05
#